data_AF-A0A7J2TX99-F1
#
_entry.id   AF-A0A7J2TX99-F1
#
_cell.length_a   1.000
_cell.length_b   1.000
_cell.length_c   1.000
_cell.angle_alpha   90.00
_cell.angle_beta   90.00
_cell.angle_gamma   90.00
#
_symmetry.space_group_name_H-M   'P 1'
#
loop_
_entity.id
_entity.type
_entity.pdbx_description
1 polymer ?
#
loop_
_entity_poly.entity_id
_entity_poly.type
_entity_poly.pdbx_seq_one_letter_code
_entity_poly.pdbx_strand_id
1 'polypeptide(L)'
;MAEPKLKKKWIPIDVWRGYYTYEISEEDKDRAKAIELSYVARDPEENQKYLKTAMELLKNLGFNVMKRTLPTSNIFATNVVLIAYKDRPFTPEEKAFLDQFEEAYVRYYTESFSVFTGETYPLPIEEFKKEVSERAKSLLGKVIAD
;
A
#
# COMPACT_ATOMS: atom_id res chain seq x y z
N MET A 1 -12.94 15.66 9.21
CA MET A 1 -13.02 14.48 8.33
C MET A 1 -13.11 13.25 9.21
N ALA A 2 -14.04 12.34 8.95
CA ALA A 2 -14.21 11.13 9.76
C ALA A 2 -13.37 9.99 9.17
N GLU A 3 -12.42 9.48 9.96
CA GLU A 3 -11.65 8.29 9.62
C GLU A 3 -12.60 7.11 9.33
N PRO A 4 -12.30 6.26 8.34
CA PRO A 4 -13.11 5.08 8.06
C PRO A 4 -13.07 4.12 9.24
N LYS A 5 -14.19 3.45 9.51
CA LYS A 5 -14.27 2.41 10.53
C LYS A 5 -13.59 1.15 10.01
N LEU A 6 -12.63 0.64 10.78
CA LEU A 6 -11.80 -0.51 10.43
C LEU A 6 -12.04 -1.67 11.40
N LYS A 7 -12.11 -2.89 10.87
CA LYS A 7 -12.15 -4.11 11.67
C LYS A 7 -10.94 -4.98 11.34
N LYS A 8 -10.18 -5.38 12.36
CA LYS A 8 -9.07 -6.33 12.16
C LYS A 8 -9.64 -7.68 11.74
N LYS A 9 -9.09 -8.25 10.66
CA LYS A 9 -9.53 -9.53 10.06
C LYS A 9 -8.32 -10.46 9.95
N TRP A 10 -8.52 -11.73 10.26
CA TRP A 10 -7.53 -12.79 10.00
C TRP A 10 -7.87 -13.46 8.68
N ILE A 11 -6.90 -13.54 7.77
CA ILE A 11 -7.01 -14.26 6.50
C ILE A 11 -6.15 -15.53 6.62
N PRO A 12 -6.76 -16.73 6.66
CA PRO A 12 -6.02 -17.97 6.65
C PRO A 12 -5.43 -18.22 5.25
N ILE A 13 -4.14 -18.55 5.18
CA ILE A 13 -3.49 -19.08 3.97
C ILE A 13 -3.59 -20.61 3.98
N ASP A 14 -3.44 -21.21 5.16
CA ASP A 14 -3.70 -22.63 5.41
C ASP A 14 -4.17 -22.87 6.85
N VAL A 15 -4.22 -24.14 7.25
CA VAL A 15 -4.69 -24.62 8.56
C VAL A 15 -3.90 -24.06 9.75
N TRP A 16 -2.65 -23.64 9.57
CA TRP A 16 -1.76 -23.16 10.63
C TRP A 16 -1.24 -21.74 10.39
N ARG A 17 -1.27 -21.26 9.15
CA ARG A 17 -0.70 -19.99 8.73
C ARG A 17 -1.76 -19.06 8.15
N GLY A 18 -1.54 -17.77 8.38
CA GLY A 18 -2.36 -16.71 7.84
C GLY A 18 -1.74 -15.37 8.18
N TYR A 19 -2.47 -14.30 7.88
CA TYR A 19 -2.04 -12.96 8.21
C TYR A 19 -3.21 -12.10 8.65
N TYR A 20 -2.92 -11.09 9.46
CA TYR A 20 -3.90 -10.07 9.80
C TYR A 20 -3.92 -8.99 8.72
N THR A 21 -5.12 -8.52 8.42
CA THR A 21 -5.40 -7.31 7.62
C THR A 21 -6.51 -6.47 8.27
N TYR A 22 -6.91 -5.38 7.63
CA TYR A 22 -8.07 -4.58 7.98
C TYR A 22 -9.17 -4.70 6.93
N GLU A 23 -10.36 -5.04 7.40
CA GLU A 23 -11.59 -4.93 6.63
C GLU A 23 -12.20 -3.54 6.88
N ILE A 24 -12.58 -2.87 5.80
CA ILE A 24 -13.25 -1.57 5.84
C ILE A 24 -14.74 -1.84 6.05
N SER A 25 -15.38 -1.06 6.93
CA SER A 25 -16.81 -1.23 7.19
C SER A 25 -17.65 -1.05 5.92
N GLU A 26 -18.80 -1.71 5.84
CA GLU A 26 -19.72 -1.62 4.69
C GLU A 26 -20.15 -0.18 4.38
N GLU A 27 -20.22 0.68 5.39
CA GLU A 27 -20.55 2.11 5.27
C GLU A 27 -19.44 2.91 4.54
N ASP A 28 -18.20 2.44 4.63
CA ASP A 28 -17.01 3.14 4.15
C ASP A 28 -16.35 2.49 2.93
N LYS A 29 -16.78 1.29 2.53
CA LYS A 29 -16.14 0.48 1.46
C LYS A 29 -16.04 1.19 0.11
N ASP A 30 -16.94 2.14 -0.17
CA ASP A 30 -16.95 2.87 -1.43
C ASP A 30 -16.07 4.11 -1.42
N ARG A 31 -15.66 4.58 -0.24
CA ARG A 31 -14.84 5.79 -0.06
C ARG A 31 -13.46 5.51 0.53
N ALA A 32 -13.16 4.25 0.86
CA ALA A 32 -11.90 3.84 1.44
C ALA A 32 -11.45 2.49 0.88
N LYS A 33 -10.13 2.32 0.71
CA LYS A 33 -9.49 1.07 0.31
C LYS A 33 -8.31 0.76 1.22
N ALA A 34 -8.21 -0.49 1.64
CA ALA A 34 -7.03 -1.02 2.31
C ALA A 34 -6.04 -1.50 1.24
N ILE A 35 -4.80 -1.05 1.34
CA ILE A 35 -3.68 -1.39 0.47
C ILE A 35 -2.68 -2.14 1.34
N GLU A 36 -2.50 -3.43 1.05
CA GLU A 36 -1.69 -4.31 1.88
C GLU A 36 -0.21 -4.20 1.50
N LEU A 37 0.61 -3.70 2.43
CA LEU A 37 2.04 -3.51 2.25
C LEU A 37 2.79 -4.45 3.20
N SER A 38 3.14 -5.63 2.69
CA SER A 38 3.96 -6.57 3.47
C SER A 38 5.43 -6.19 3.33
N TYR A 39 6.08 -5.84 4.45
CA TYR A 39 7.52 -5.61 4.50
C TYR A 39 8.27 -6.89 4.85
N VAL A 40 9.40 -7.10 4.17
CA VAL A 40 10.48 -7.95 4.66
C VAL A 40 11.38 -7.07 5.53
N ALA A 41 11.84 -7.58 6.67
CA ALA A 41 12.75 -6.90 7.58
C ALA A 41 14.13 -6.76 6.94
N ARG A 42 14.27 -5.77 6.06
CA ARG A 42 15.53 -5.20 5.59
C ARG A 42 15.85 -3.92 6.38
N ASP A 43 16.81 -3.14 5.87
CA ASP A 43 17.12 -1.79 6.37
C ASP A 43 15.82 -1.01 6.74
N PRO A 44 15.60 -0.76 8.05
CA PRO A 44 14.42 -0.05 8.53
C PRO A 44 14.26 1.34 7.92
N GLU A 45 15.37 2.04 7.61
CA GLU A 45 15.34 3.40 7.08
C GLU A 45 14.82 3.41 5.65
N GLU A 46 15.29 2.48 4.80
CA GLU A 46 14.80 2.39 3.43
C GLU A 46 13.31 1.98 3.38
N ASN A 47 12.90 1.05 4.25
CA ASN A 47 11.50 0.63 4.35
C ASN A 47 10.61 1.82 4.72
N GLN A 48 11.05 2.65 5.69
CA GLN A 48 10.36 3.87 6.05
C GLN A 48 10.35 4.90 4.92
N LYS A 49 11.46 5.07 4.19
CA LYS A 49 11.55 5.98 3.05
C LYS A 49 10.54 5.60 1.96
N TYR A 50 10.48 4.32 1.60
CA TYR A 50 9.55 3.84 0.57
C TYR A 50 8.09 3.97 0.96
N LEU A 51 7.77 3.61 2.20
CA LEU A 51 6.45 3.83 2.78
C LEU A 51 6.05 5.31 2.78
N LYS A 52 6.97 6.19 3.18
CA LYS A 52 6.73 7.64 3.19
C LYS A 52 6.46 8.15 1.78
N THR A 53 7.26 7.74 0.79
CA THR A 53 7.04 8.08 -0.62
C THR A 53 5.67 7.61 -1.10
N ALA A 54 5.29 6.36 -0.83
CA ALA A 54 3.98 5.84 -1.19
C ALA A 54 2.82 6.64 -0.58
N MET A 55 2.93 7.02 0.71
CA MET A 55 1.95 7.86 1.38
C MET A 55 1.89 9.27 0.76
N GLU A 56 3.02 9.86 0.39
CA GLU A 56 3.10 11.19 -0.22
C GLU A 56 2.48 11.21 -1.62
N LEU A 57 2.75 10.20 -2.46
CA LEU A 57 2.15 10.05 -3.78
C LEU A 57 0.62 10.01 -3.71
N LEU A 58 0.06 9.19 -2.81
CA LEU A 58 -1.38 9.11 -2.60
C LEU A 58 -1.96 10.44 -2.08
N LYS A 59 -1.28 11.12 -1.16
CA LYS A 59 -1.70 12.44 -0.65
C LYS A 59 -1.70 13.51 -1.75
N ASN A 60 -0.67 13.53 -2.60
CA ASN A 60 -0.58 14.47 -3.73
C ASN A 60 -1.71 14.29 -4.74
N LEU A 61 -2.24 13.07 -4.87
CA LEU A 61 -3.41 12.77 -5.70
C LEU A 61 -4.76 13.09 -5.03
N GLY A 62 -4.72 13.62 -3.80
CA GLY A 62 -5.88 14.08 -3.04
C GLY A 62 -6.57 12.97 -2.24
N PHE A 63 -5.87 11.87 -1.95
CA PHE A 63 -6.36 10.86 -1.01
C PHE A 63 -5.88 11.17 0.41
N ASN A 64 -6.75 10.99 1.39
CA ASN A 64 -6.30 10.87 2.77
C ASN A 64 -5.69 9.49 2.97
N VAL A 65 -4.62 9.41 3.77
CA VAL A 65 -3.88 8.16 3.97
C VAL A 65 -3.62 7.94 5.45
N MET A 66 -4.02 6.78 5.95
CA MET A 66 -3.70 6.31 7.29
C MET A 66 -2.78 5.09 7.21
N LYS A 67 -1.79 5.04 8.10
CA LYS A 67 -0.96 3.86 8.31
C LYS A 67 -1.48 3.05 9.48
N ARG A 68 -1.54 1.73 9.33
CA ARG A 68 -1.68 0.80 10.45
C ARG A 68 -0.61 -0.29 10.35
N THR A 69 -0.05 -0.65 11.49
CA THR A 69 0.90 -1.76 11.60
C THR A 69 0.19 -2.92 12.30
N LEU A 70 0.27 -4.11 11.71
CA LEU A 70 -0.32 -5.32 12.25
C LEU A 70 0.78 -6.24 12.75
N PRO A 71 0.50 -6.99 13.84
CA PRO A 71 1.40 -8.04 14.28
C PRO A 71 1.51 -9.08 13.17
N THR A 72 2.73 -9.46 12.86
CA THR A 72 3.05 -10.56 11.97
C THR A 72 3.58 -11.74 12.78
N SER A 73 3.33 -12.96 12.30
CA SER A 73 3.88 -14.18 12.87
C SER A 73 5.37 -14.36 12.55
N ASN A 74 5.93 -13.52 11.67
CA ASN A 74 7.33 -13.56 11.27
C ASN A 74 8.08 -12.37 11.87
N ILE A 75 9.08 -12.64 12.73
CA ILE A 75 9.95 -11.62 13.32
C ILE A 75 10.75 -10.82 12.27
N PHE A 76 10.92 -11.39 11.08
CA PHE A 76 11.59 -10.80 9.93
C PHE A 76 10.61 -10.15 8.93
N ALA A 77 9.38 -9.89 9.33
CA ALA A 77 8.43 -9.16 8.50
C ALA A 77 7.77 -8.04 9.32
N THR A 78 7.14 -7.10 8.64
CA THR A 78 6.21 -6.18 9.29
C THR A 78 5.03 -5.97 8.35
N ASN A 79 3.83 -6.29 8.81
CA ASN A 79 2.63 -6.07 8.01
C ASN A 79 2.18 -4.64 8.22
N VAL A 80 2.27 -3.83 7.17
CA VAL A 80 1.73 -2.48 7.17
C VAL A 80 0.58 -2.42 6.20
N VAL A 81 -0.49 -1.75 6.60
CA VAL A 81 -1.64 -1.51 5.75
C VAL A 81 -1.79 -0.01 5.63
N LEU A 82 -1.84 0.47 4.38
CA LEU A 82 -2.26 1.83 4.09
C LEU A 82 -3.76 1.83 3.84
N ILE A 83 -4.47 2.73 4.51
CA ILE A 83 -5.87 3.00 4.23
C ILE A 83 -5.93 4.29 3.44
N ALA A 84 -6.20 4.21 2.14
CA ALA A 84 -6.49 5.35 1.29
C ALA A 84 -7.98 5.65 1.36
N TYR A 85 -8.38 6.90 1.61
CA TYR A 85 -9.80 7.26 1.72
C TYR A 85 -10.09 8.70 1.31
N LYS A 86 -11.38 8.96 1.03
CA LYS A 86 -11.95 10.28 0.72
C LYS A 86 -13.23 10.50 1.50
N ASP A 87 -13.69 11.75 1.55
CA ASP A 87 -15.00 12.11 2.11
C ASP A 87 -16.16 11.76 1.16
N ARG A 88 -15.84 11.47 -0.11
CA ARG A 88 -16.78 11.02 -1.14
C ARG A 88 -16.43 9.61 -1.63
N PRO A 89 -17.39 8.88 -2.19
CA PRO A 89 -17.11 7.64 -2.90
C PRO A 89 -16.04 7.83 -3.98
N PHE A 90 -15.22 6.79 -4.16
CA PHE A 90 -14.24 6.72 -5.23
C PHE A 90 -14.93 6.60 -6.58
N THR A 91 -14.39 7.31 -7.57
CA THR A 91 -14.77 7.08 -8.96
C THR A 91 -14.19 5.73 -9.44
N PRO A 92 -14.73 5.14 -10.54
CA PRO A 92 -14.17 3.93 -11.12
C PRO A 92 -12.68 4.05 -11.44
N GLU A 93 -12.24 5.21 -11.93
CA GLU A 93 -10.84 5.50 -12.26
C GLU A 93 -9.96 5.56 -10.99
N GLU A 94 -10.49 6.14 -9.90
CA GLU A 94 -9.80 6.16 -8.60
C GLU A 94 -9.65 4.75 -8.02
N LYS A 95 -10.69 3.90 -8.13
CA LYS A 95 -10.60 2.50 -7.71
C LYS A 95 -9.54 1.75 -8.54
N ALA A 96 -9.61 1.86 -9.87
CA ALA A 96 -8.64 1.24 -10.77
C ALA A 96 -7.21 1.73 -10.52
N PHE A 97 -7.02 3.02 -10.25
CA PHE A 97 -5.72 3.57 -9.89
C PHE A 97 -5.20 2.97 -8.58
N LEU A 98 -6.03 2.85 -7.53
CA LEU A 98 -5.60 2.28 -6.25
C LEU A 98 -5.29 0.78 -6.34
N ASP A 99 -5.98 0.03 -7.21
CA ASP A 99 -5.63 -1.37 -7.54
C ASP A 99 -4.27 -1.45 -8.22
N GLN A 100 -4.05 -0.60 -9.22
CA GLN A 100 -2.80 -0.49 -9.93
C GLN A 100 -1.64 0.02 -9.07
N PHE A 101 -1.91 0.90 -8.12
CA PHE A 101 -0.91 1.41 -7.17
C PHE A 101 -0.41 0.29 -6.25
N GLU A 102 -1.34 -0.53 -5.74
CA GLU A 102 -1.02 -1.69 -4.89
C GLU A 102 -0.15 -2.70 -5.63
N GLU A 103 -0.51 -3.03 -6.87
CA GLU A 103 0.28 -3.92 -7.72
C GLU A 103 1.70 -3.38 -7.96
N ALA A 104 1.83 -2.10 -8.33
CA ALA A 104 3.13 -1.48 -8.56
C ALA A 104 3.98 -1.47 -7.29
N TYR A 105 3.37 -1.14 -6.14
CA TYR A 105 4.05 -1.16 -4.86
C TYR A 105 4.60 -2.54 -4.53
N VAL A 106 3.75 -3.56 -4.60
CA VAL A 106 4.13 -4.94 -4.29
C VAL A 106 5.24 -5.40 -5.24
N ARG A 107 5.09 -5.16 -6.55
CA ARG A 107 6.08 -5.57 -7.55
C ARG A 107 7.46 -4.98 -7.26
N TYR A 108 7.57 -3.65 -7.21
CA TYR A 108 8.87 -2.99 -6.99
C TYR A 108 9.48 -3.32 -5.62
N TYR A 109 8.64 -3.58 -4.61
CA TYR A 109 9.13 -4.05 -3.34
C TYR A 109 9.70 -5.47 -3.42
N THR A 110 9.01 -6.38 -4.13
CA THR A 110 9.44 -7.77 -4.29
C THR A 110 10.62 -7.95 -5.23
N GLU A 111 10.78 -7.12 -6.26
CA GLU A 111 11.93 -7.15 -7.17
C GLU A 111 13.25 -6.88 -6.44
N SER A 112 13.20 -6.11 -5.35
CA SER A 112 14.34 -5.84 -4.49
C SER A 112 14.62 -6.96 -3.47
N PHE A 113 13.96 -8.13 -3.59
CA PHE A 113 14.19 -9.27 -2.73
C PHE A 113 14.34 -10.56 -3.54
N SER A 114 15.48 -11.22 -3.40
CA SER A 114 15.67 -12.57 -3.93
C SER A 114 15.10 -13.59 -2.96
N VAL A 115 13.99 -14.24 -3.34
CA VAL A 115 13.39 -15.34 -2.55
C VAL A 115 14.33 -16.54 -2.44
N PHE A 116 15.25 -16.73 -3.38
CA PHE A 116 16.16 -17.87 -3.42
C PHE A 116 17.44 -17.66 -2.59
N THR A 117 18.01 -16.46 -2.62
CA THR A 117 19.28 -16.16 -1.92
C THR A 117 19.06 -15.44 -0.59
N GLY A 118 17.86 -14.90 -0.35
CA GLY A 118 17.56 -14.04 0.80
C GLY A 118 18.24 -12.67 0.71
N GLU A 119 18.90 -12.37 -0.42
CA GLU A 119 19.56 -11.10 -0.65
C GLU A 119 18.54 -9.99 -0.90
N THR A 120 18.81 -8.82 -0.33
CA THR A 120 18.04 -7.59 -0.54
C THR A 120 18.83 -6.63 -1.40
N TYR A 121 18.20 -6.11 -2.45
CA TYR A 121 18.74 -5.07 -3.31
C TYR A 121 18.13 -3.70 -2.94
N PRO A 122 18.76 -2.58 -3.35
CA PRO A 122 18.17 -1.26 -3.14
C PRO A 122 16.76 -1.17 -3.75
N LEU A 123 15.87 -0.42 -3.11
CA LEU A 123 14.56 -0.17 -3.70
C LEU A 123 14.63 0.80 -4.87
N PRO A 124 14.00 0.49 -6.01
CA PRO A 124 13.88 1.39 -7.15
C PRO A 124 12.80 2.45 -6.91
N ILE A 125 13.00 3.33 -5.92
CA ILE A 125 12.01 4.35 -5.50
C ILE A 125 11.63 5.28 -6.67
N GLU A 126 12.60 5.69 -7.48
CA GLU A 126 12.36 6.61 -8.59
C GLU A 126 11.58 5.95 -9.74
N GLU A 127 11.81 4.66 -10.01
CA GLU A 127 11.02 3.90 -10.98
C GLU A 127 9.58 3.72 -10.51
N PHE A 128 9.41 3.38 -9.22
CA PHE A 128 8.09 3.33 -8.59
C PHE A 128 7.33 4.66 -8.70
N LYS A 129 7.98 5.79 -8.36
CA LYS A 129 7.37 7.11 -8.49
C LYS A 129 6.97 7.40 -9.93
N LYS A 130 7.87 7.15 -10.89
CA LYS A 130 7.63 7.40 -12.30
C LYS A 130 6.40 6.62 -12.79
N GLU A 131 6.32 5.34 -12.48
CA GLU A 131 5.19 4.51 -12.90
C GLU A 131 3.88 4.95 -12.24
N VAL A 132 3.88 5.25 -10.94
CA VAL A 132 2.69 5.76 -10.26
C VAL A 132 2.24 7.09 -10.88
N SER A 133 3.17 7.98 -11.22
CA SER A 133 2.88 9.24 -11.90
C SER A 133 2.31 9.04 -13.31
N GLU A 134 2.84 8.09 -14.09
CA GLU A 134 2.33 7.74 -15.41
C GLU A 134 0.90 7.16 -15.33
N ARG A 135 0.66 6.24 -14.38
CA ARG A 135 -0.67 5.66 -14.11
C ARG A 135 -1.66 6.73 -13.65
N ALA A 136 -1.24 7.62 -12.76
CA ALA A 136 -2.07 8.75 -12.30
C ALA A 136 -2.43 9.71 -13.44
N LYS A 137 -1.48 10.00 -14.34
CA LYS A 137 -1.73 10.83 -15.52
C LYS A 137 -2.71 10.15 -16.47
N SER A 138 -2.57 8.85 -16.70
CA SER A 138 -3.42 8.11 -17.62
C SER A 138 -4.85 7.91 -17.10
N LEU A 139 -5.03 7.61 -15.81
CA LEU A 139 -6.34 7.27 -15.24
C LEU A 139 -7.06 8.47 -14.62
N LEU A 140 -6.31 9.35 -13.95
CA LEU A 140 -6.88 10.46 -13.18
C LEU A 140 -6.69 11.82 -13.86
N GLY A 141 -5.92 11.89 -14.95
CA GLY A 141 -5.56 13.14 -15.62
C GLY A 141 -4.70 14.07 -14.75
N LYS A 142 -4.12 13.56 -13.66
CA LYS A 142 -3.31 14.35 -12.71
C LYS A 142 -1.83 14.13 -12.95
N VAL A 143 -1.06 15.21 -12.91
CA VAL A 143 0.40 15.15 -12.90
C VAL A 143 0.86 15.33 -11.47
N ILE A 144 1.59 14.35 -10.95
CA ILE A 144 2.33 14.49 -9.69
C ILE A 144 3.62 15.22 -10.05
N ALA A 145 3.80 16.43 -9.53
CA ALA A 145 5.07 17.15 -9.69
C ALA A 145 6.15 16.46 -8.84
N ASP A 146 7.34 16.31 -9.41
CA ASP A 146 8.53 15.76 -8.75
C ASP A 146 9.02 16.64 -7.59
#